data_AF-A0A2N9JK28-F1
#
_entry.id   AF-A0A2N9JK28-F1
#
_cell.length_a   1.000
_cell.length_b   1.000
_cell.length_c   1.000
_cell.angle_alpha   90.00
_cell.angle_beta   90.00
_cell.angle_gamma   90.00
#
_symmetry.space_group_name_H-M   'P 1'
#
loop_
_entity.id
_entity.type
_entity.pdbx_description
1 polymer ?
#
loop_
_entity_poly.entity_id
_entity_poly.type
_entity_poly.pdbx_seq_one_letter_code
_entity_poly.pdbx_strand_id
1 'polypeptide(L)' 'MSADTDFGTILARRQLAKPSFVLLRRTQNVGPDEVGSLLVRNLPAFERDLNEGAIVVIDDTVARVRRLPITPV' A
#
# COMPACT_ATOMS: atom_id res chain seq x y z
N MET A 1 -9.98 9.31 -10.85
CA MET A 1 -8.93 9.52 -9.83
C MET A 1 -9.43 8.81 -8.59
N SER A 2 -8.81 7.71 -8.15
CA SER A 2 -9.31 6.98 -6.98
C SER A 2 -8.96 7.73 -5.70
N ALA A 3 -9.93 7.86 -4.79
CA ALA A 3 -9.78 8.49 -3.46
C ALA A 3 -8.64 7.86 -2.63
N ASP A 4 -8.29 6.60 -2.91
CA ASP A 4 -7.26 5.86 -2.17
C ASP A 4 -5.84 6.45 -2.31
N THR A 5 -5.62 7.35 -3.27
CA THR A 5 -4.32 8.03 -3.44
C THR A 5 -4.12 9.19 -2.46
N ASP A 6 -5.20 9.70 -1.86
CA ASP A 6 -5.15 10.87 -0.97
C ASP A 6 -4.34 10.59 0.31
N PHE A 7 -4.30 9.34 0.78
CA PHE A 7 -3.43 8.94 1.89
C PHE A 7 -1.96 9.19 1.59
N GLY A 8 -1.51 8.87 0.38
CA GLY A 8 -0.14 9.15 -0.06
C GLY A 8 0.15 10.65 -0.10
N THR A 9 -0.81 11.45 -0.58
CA THR A 9 -0.71 12.92 -0.62
C THR A 9 -0.60 13.51 0.78
N ILE A 10 -1.41 13.02 1.74
CA ILE A 10 -1.38 13.47 3.14
C ILE A 10 -0.01 13.15 3.76
N LEU A 11 0.50 11.92 3.61
CA LEU A 11 1.80 11.53 4.14
C LEU A 11 2.95 12.34 3.53
N ALA A 12 2.91 12.57 2.21
CA ALA A 12 3.92 13.34 1.51
C ALA A 12 3.97 14.80 1.97
N ARG A 13 2.80 15.45 2.08
CA ARG A 13 2.70 16.85 2.53
C ARG A 13 3.15 17.05 3.97
N ARG A 14 2.97 16.04 4.82
CA ARG A 14 3.37 16.07 6.23
C ARG A 14 4.74 15.44 6.49
N GLN A 15 5.42 14.93 5.46
CA GLN A 15 6.69 14.21 5.54
C GLN A 15 6.70 13.11 6.62
N LEU A 16 5.59 12.38 6.74
CA LEU A 16 5.45 11.36 7.76
C LEU A 16 6.05 10.02 7.31
N ALA A 17 6.78 9.37 8.21
CA ALA A 17 7.30 8.01 8.03
C ALA A 17 6.23 6.93 8.29
N LYS A 18 5.08 7.30 8.88
CA LYS A 18 3.98 6.41 9.29
C LYS A 18 2.63 7.14 9.25
N PRO A 19 1.48 6.42 9.19
CA PRO A 19 1.35 4.97 9.13
C PRO A 19 1.78 4.38 7.78
N SER A 20 2.18 3.11 7.82
CA SER A 20 2.27 2.28 6.62
C SER A 20 0.87 1.89 6.15
N PHE A 21 0.69 1.71 4.85
CA PHE A 21 -0.57 1.19 4.31
C PHE A 21 -0.35 0.36 3.05
N VAL A 22 -1.32 -0.50 2.77
CA VAL A 22 -1.37 -1.32 1.55
C VAL A 22 -2.42 -0.76 0.61
N LEU A 23 -2.02 -0.45 -0.62
CA LEU A 23 -2.90 0.00 -1.68
C LEU A 23 -3.18 -1.17 -2.62
N LEU A 24 -4.41 -1.65 -2.62
CA LEU A 24 -4.88 -2.66 -3.55
C LEU A 24 -5.30 -1.98 -4.86
N ARG A 25 -4.73 -2.39 -5.99
CA ARG A 25 -5.09 -1.87 -7.32
C ARG A 25 -5.71 -2.97 -8.16
N ARG A 26 -6.63 -2.57 -9.04
CA ARG A 26 -7.37 -3.45 -9.99
C ARG A 26 -8.26 -4.51 -9.33
N THR A 27 -8.56 -4.39 -8.04
CA THR A 27 -9.45 -5.30 -7.30
C THR A 27 -10.95 -5.03 -7.50
N GLN A 28 -11.35 -4.36 -8.59
CA GLN A 28 -12.73 -3.89 -8.79
C GLN A 28 -13.76 -5.02 -8.90
N ASN A 29 -13.32 -6.25 -9.16
CA ASN A 29 -14.14 -7.46 -9.23
C ASN A 29 -13.69 -8.53 -8.24
N VAL A 30 -12.91 -8.17 -7.21
CA VAL A 30 -12.36 -9.12 -6.24
C VAL A 30 -13.23 -9.10 -4.99
N GLY A 31 -13.80 -10.25 -4.64
CA GLY A 31 -14.62 -10.42 -3.45
C GLY A 31 -13.82 -10.32 -2.15
N PRO A 32 -14.48 -10.11 -1.00
CA PRO A 32 -13.81 -9.94 0.29
C PRO A 32 -12.90 -11.13 0.66
N ASP A 33 -13.31 -12.37 0.33
CA ASP A 33 -12.52 -13.57 0.60
C ASP A 33 -11.25 -13.63 -0.27
N GLU A 34 -11.34 -13.19 -1.51
CA GLU A 34 -10.22 -13.12 -2.44
C GLU A 34 -9.24 -12.00 -2.03
N VAL A 35 -9.77 -10.86 -1.56
CA VAL A 35 -8.96 -9.79 -0.95
C VAL A 35 -8.22 -10.33 0.28
N GLY A 36 -8.91 -11.02 1.18
CA GLY A 36 -8.29 -11.64 2.37
C GLY A 36 -7.19 -12.62 2.00
N SER A 37 -7.45 -13.49 1.03
CA SER A 37 -6.49 -14.46 0.51
C SER A 37 -5.27 -13.79 -0.11
N LEU A 38 -5.47 -12.72 -0.86
CA LEU A 38 -4.40 -11.93 -1.46
C LEU A 38 -3.54 -11.24 -0.39
N LEU A 39 -4.14 -10.72 0.67
CA LEU A 39 -3.41 -10.12 1.79
C LEU A 39 -2.60 -11.18 2.56
N VAL A 40 -3.22 -12.29 2.96
CA VAL A 40 -2.55 -13.38 3.69
C VAL A 40 -1.37 -13.93 2.89
N ARG A 41 -1.50 -14.06 1.57
CA ARG A 41 -0.43 -14.56 0.69
C ARG A 41 0.75 -13.60 0.59
N ASN A 42 0.50 -12.29 0.53
CA ASN A 42 1.52 -11.30 0.14
C ASN A 42 2.09 -10.51 1.33
N LEU A 43 1.32 -10.23 2.38
CA LEU A 43 1.76 -9.41 3.51
C LEU A 43 3.06 -9.87 4.19
N PRO A 44 3.29 -11.18 4.42
CA PRO A 44 4.54 -11.63 5.04
C PRO A 44 5.81 -11.20 4.29
N ALA A 45 5.75 -11.08 2.97
CA ALA A 45 6.89 -10.64 2.16
C ALA A 45 7.26 -9.16 2.39
N PHE A 46 6.34 -8.36 2.93
CA PHE A 46 6.51 -6.93 3.15
C PHE A 46 6.50 -6.54 4.64
N GLU A 47 6.49 -7.52 5.55
CA GLU A 47 6.39 -7.29 7.00
C GLU A 47 7.43 -6.28 7.49
N ARG A 48 8.69 -6.46 7.06
CA ARG A 48 9.78 -5.56 7.45
C ARG A 48 9.54 -4.13 6.96
N ASP A 49 9.28 -3.94 5.67
CA ASP A 49 9.08 -2.61 5.10
C ASP A 49 7.84 -1.93 5.72
N LEU A 50 6.76 -2.67 5.97
CA LEU A 50 5.55 -2.16 6.62
C LEU A 50 5.81 -1.77 8.08
N ASN A 51 6.64 -2.52 8.81
CA ASN A 51 7.02 -2.18 10.18
C ASN A 51 7.93 -0.94 10.23
N GLU A 52 8.84 -0.78 9.27
CA GLU A 52 9.77 0.35 9.17
C GLU A 52 9.08 1.63 8.66
N GLY A 53 8.02 1.53 7.85
CA GLY A 53 7.32 2.67 7.27
C GLY A 53 7.29 2.59 5.76
N ALA A 54 6.20 2.09 5.19
CA ALA A 54 6.09 1.92 3.73
C ALA A 54 4.66 1.99 3.20
N ILE A 55 4.58 2.32 1.92
CA ILE A 55 3.41 2.11 1.08
C ILE A 55 3.69 0.90 0.22
N VAL A 56 2.90 -0.16 0.39
CA VAL A 56 2.96 -1.35 -0.46
C VAL A 56 1.79 -1.28 -1.42
N VAL A 57 2.08 -1.28 -2.72
CA VAL A 57 1.07 -1.37 -3.76
C VAL A 57 1.01 -2.81 -4.22
N ILE A 58 -0.15 -3.45 -4.12
CA ILE A 58 -0.39 -4.80 -4.62
C ILE A 58 -1.33 -4.70 -5.82
N ASP A 59 -0.88 -5.19 -6.97
CA ASP A 59 -1.70 -5.46 -8.14
C ASP A 59 -1.56 -6.93 -8.57
N ASP A 60 -2.30 -7.34 -9.60
CA ASP A 60 -2.37 -8.74 -10.07
C ASP A 60 -1.00 -9.32 -10.54
N THR A 61 -0.02 -8.45 -10.79
CA THR A 61 1.22 -8.81 -11.48
C THR A 61 2.49 -8.44 -10.72
N VAL A 62 2.49 -7.34 -9.96
CA VAL A 62 3.68 -6.76 -9.33
C VAL A 62 3.30 -6.08 -8.03
N ALA A 63 3.99 -6.46 -6.95
CA ALA A 63 3.99 -5.68 -5.72
C ALA A 63 5.11 -4.64 -5.75
N ARG A 64 4.80 -3.37 -5.49
CA ARG A 64 5.79 -2.28 -5.39
C ARG A 64 5.83 -1.74 -3.97
N VAL A 65 7.04 -1.62 -3.42
CA VAL A 65 7.28 -1.00 -2.11
C VAL A 65 7.81 0.41 -2.32
N ARG A 66 7.23 1.37 -1.60
CA ARG A 66 7.75 2.73 -1.50
C ARG A 66 7.92 3.10 -0.04
N ARG A 67 9.17 3.22 0.41
CA ARG A 67 9.49 3.59 1.80
C ARG A 67 9.08 5.03 2.08
N LEU A 68 8.60 5.25 3.30
CA LEU A 68 8.25 6.55 3.83
C LEU A 68 9.45 7.15 4.60
N PRO A 69 9.57 8.49 4.72
CA PRO A 69 8.71 9.49 4.12
C PRO A 69 8.91 9.61 2.61
N ILE A 70 7.86 9.99 1.91
CA ILE A 70 7.87 10.24 0.46
C ILE A 70 7.79 11.74 0.19
N THR A 71 8.43 12.19 -0.88
CA THR A 71 8.34 13.59 -1.32
C THR A 71 7.07 13.81 -2.12
N PRO A 72 6.39 14.97 -1.98
CA PRO A 72 5.33 15.36 -2.90
C PRO A 72 5.82 15.34 -4.34
N VAL A 73 4.97 14.86 -5.27
CA VAL A 73 5.22 14.91 -6.72
C VAL A 73 4.70 16.22 -7.29
#